data_AF-A0A956HWT7-F1
#
_entry.id   AF-A0A956HWT7-F1
#
_cell.length_a   1.000
_cell.length_b   1.000
_cell.length_c   1.000
_cell.angle_alpha   90.00
_cell.angle_beta   90.00
_cell.angle_gamma   90.00
#
_symmetry.space_group_name_H-M   'P 1'
#
loop_
_entity.id
_entity.type
_entity.pdbx_description
1 polymer ?
#
loop_
_entity_poly.entity_id
_entity_poly.type
_entity_poly.pdbx_seq_one_letter_code
_entity_poly.pdbx_strand_id
1 'polypeptide(L)'
;MSDRIRELVKSVEAQGVDSPYLERLRRPRGQAEAAIASLQHEIVGEMAASLGRAEDHINEALLRLDLLGRELDRGERPELVEEFNAQRKVAERRVWELRVQREALGIRRNEMLAKLYPIPPRR
;
A
#
# COMPACT_ATOMS: atom_id res chain seq x y z
N MET A 1 22.49 -26.30 -0.69
CA MET A 1 23.82 -26.15 -1.33
C MET A 1 24.05 -27.38 -2.19
N SER A 2 24.47 -27.25 -3.45
CA SER A 2 24.75 -28.42 -4.31
C SER A 2 25.84 -29.30 -3.70
N ASP A 3 25.72 -30.63 -3.82
CA ASP A 3 26.67 -31.59 -3.24
C ASP A 3 28.09 -31.38 -3.76
N ARG A 4 28.21 -31.03 -5.04
CA ARG A 4 29.49 -30.69 -5.68
C ARG A 4 30.19 -29.51 -5.02
N ILE A 5 29.43 -28.52 -4.54
CA ILE A 5 29.98 -27.34 -3.85
C ILE A 5 30.44 -27.72 -2.44
N ARG A 6 29.70 -28.60 -1.74
CA ARG A 6 30.11 -29.11 -0.42
C ARG A 6 31.41 -29.89 -0.49
N GLU A 7 31.57 -30.75 -1.49
CA GLU A 7 32.81 -31.50 -1.71
C GLU A 7 33.99 -30.57 -2.01
N LEU A 8 33.77 -29.55 -2.86
CA LEU A 8 34.80 -28.56 -3.18
C LEU A 8 35.23 -27.73 -1.95
N VAL A 9 34.27 -27.31 -1.12
CA VAL A 9 34.57 -26.60 0.14
C VAL A 9 35.43 -27.48 1.04
N LYS A 10 35.06 -28.75 1.24
CA LYS A 10 35.85 -29.70 2.04
C LYS A 10 37.25 -29.93 1.49
N SER A 11 37.42 -30.04 0.16
CA SER A 11 38.73 -30.26 -0.45
C SER A 11 39.66 -29.05 -0.30
N VAL A 12 39.11 -27.83 -0.45
CA VAL A 12 39.89 -26.59 -0.29
C VAL A 12 40.27 -26.36 1.18
N GLU A 13 39.39 -26.74 2.11
CA GLU A 13 39.68 -26.72 3.55
C GLU A 13 40.81 -27.67 3.94
N ALA A 14 40.80 -28.90 3.41
CA ALA A 14 41.84 -29.89 3.66
C ALA A 14 43.22 -29.44 3.14
N GLN A 15 43.24 -28.55 2.14
CA GLN A 15 44.47 -27.98 1.57
C GLN A 15 44.98 -26.75 2.34
N GLY A 16 44.26 -26.28 3.36
CA GLY A 16 44.65 -25.12 4.16
C GLY A 16 44.68 -23.80 3.38
N VAL A 17 43.96 -23.74 2.25
CA VAL A 17 43.95 -22.56 1.38
C VAL A 17 43.06 -21.49 2.00
N ASP A 18 43.66 -20.35 2.33
CA ASP A 18 42.91 -19.15 2.69
C ASP A 18 42.39 -18.46 1.43
N SER A 19 41.07 -18.31 1.32
CA SER A 19 40.42 -17.75 0.15
C SER A 19 39.16 -16.99 0.55
N PRO A 20 39.00 -15.72 0.10
CA PRO A 20 37.80 -14.94 0.37
C PRO A 20 36.54 -15.56 -0.25
N TYR A 21 36.70 -16.44 -1.25
CA TYR A 21 35.57 -17.17 -1.84
C TYR A 21 35.10 -18.35 -0.98
N LEU A 22 36.00 -18.97 -0.22
CA LEU A 22 35.66 -20.02 0.75
C LEU A 22 34.80 -19.44 1.87
N GLU A 23 35.18 -18.26 2.40
CA GLU A 23 34.36 -17.52 3.37
C GLU A 23 32.96 -17.19 2.82
N ARG A 24 32.87 -16.75 1.56
CA ARG A 24 31.59 -16.46 0.91
C ARG A 24 30.70 -17.70 0.77
N LEU A 25 31.28 -18.86 0.49
CA LEU A 25 30.55 -20.13 0.40
C LEU A 25 30.13 -20.67 1.78
N ARG A 26 30.88 -20.33 2.83
CA ARG A 26 30.57 -20.63 4.24
C ARG A 26 29.46 -19.76 4.80
N ARG A 27 29.27 -18.52 4.29
CA ARG A 27 28.18 -17.66 4.75
C ARG A 27 26.83 -18.38 4.57
N PRO A 28 26.02 -18.53 5.63
CA PRO A 28 24.70 -19.13 5.52
C PRO A 28 23.84 -18.31 4.56
N ARG A 29 23.38 -18.95 3.47
CA ARG A 29 22.46 -18.31 2.50
C ARG A 29 21.17 -17.79 3.17
N GLY A 30 20.79 -18.39 4.30
CA GLY A 30 19.58 -18.03 5.05
C GLY A 30 19.58 -16.63 5.67
N GLN A 31 20.73 -15.98 5.87
CA GLN A 31 20.73 -14.59 6.40
C GLN A 31 20.20 -13.59 5.37
N ALA A 32 20.56 -13.76 4.09
CA ALA A 32 20.04 -12.91 3.02
C ALA A 32 18.55 -13.17 2.77
N GLU A 33 18.13 -14.44 2.78
CA GLU A 33 16.72 -14.81 2.62
C GLU A 33 15.85 -14.29 3.77
N ALA A 34 16.30 -14.42 5.02
CA ALA A 34 15.59 -13.87 6.18
C ALA A 34 15.51 -12.33 6.15
N ALA A 35 16.60 -11.66 5.75
CA ALA A 35 16.60 -10.20 5.60
C ALA A 35 15.63 -9.74 4.49
N ILE A 36 15.60 -10.44 3.35
CA ILE A 36 14.66 -10.17 2.26
C ILE A 36 13.22 -10.40 2.74
N ALA A 37 12.95 -11.49 3.45
CA ALA A 37 11.60 -11.77 3.98
C ALA A 37 11.14 -10.71 4.98
N SER A 38 12.03 -10.24 5.87
CA SER A 38 11.74 -9.16 6.80
C SER A 38 11.41 -7.86 6.06
N LEU A 39 12.21 -7.50 5.06
CA LEU A 39 11.98 -6.30 4.24
C LEU A 39 10.66 -6.39 3.46
N GLN A 40 10.34 -7.57 2.92
CA GLN A 40 9.06 -7.80 2.24
C GLN A 40 7.87 -7.57 3.19
N HIS A 41 7.97 -8.04 4.45
CA HIS A 41 6.92 -7.83 5.43
C HIS A 41 6.74 -6.34 5.76
N GLU A 42 7.83 -5.60 5.93
CA GLU A 42 7.80 -4.15 6.16
C GLU A 42 7.17 -3.39 4.98
N ILE A 43 7.57 -3.72 3.75
CA ILE A 43 7.01 -3.13 2.53
C ILE A 43 5.50 -3.40 2.45
N VAL A 44 5.06 -4.62 2.73
CA VAL A 44 3.63 -4.97 2.76
C VAL A 44 2.89 -4.21 3.86
N GLY A 45 3.49 -4.07 5.03
CA GLY A 45 2.95 -3.28 6.13
C GLY A 45 2.72 -1.82 5.74
N GLU A 46 3.72 -1.18 5.12
CA GLU A 46 3.62 0.21 4.67
C GLU A 46 2.61 0.40 3.54
N MET A 47 2.54 -0.54 2.58
CA MET A 47 1.51 -0.52 1.54
C MET A 47 0.11 -0.59 2.15
N ALA A 48 -0.11 -1.48 3.12
CA ALA A 48 -1.39 -1.60 3.83
C ALA A 48 -1.72 -0.32 4.62
N ALA A 49 -0.76 0.23 5.36
CA ALA A 49 -0.94 1.47 6.11
C ALA A 49 -1.25 2.67 5.19
N SER A 50 -0.60 2.75 4.02
CA SER A 50 -0.86 3.78 3.03
C SER A 50 -2.29 3.72 2.47
N LEU A 51 -2.76 2.53 2.13
CA LEU A 51 -4.15 2.32 1.70
C LEU A 51 -5.15 2.67 2.80
N GLY A 52 -4.86 2.30 4.06
CA GLY A 52 -5.70 2.67 5.21
C GLY A 52 -5.82 4.19 5.39
N ARG A 53 -4.71 4.92 5.30
CA ARG A 53 -4.73 6.40 5.34
C ARG A 53 -5.53 7.01 4.18
N ALA A 54 -5.46 6.42 2.98
CA ALA A 54 -6.26 6.87 1.85
C ALA A 54 -7.76 6.66 2.10
N GLU A 55 -8.15 5.56 2.74
CA GLU A 55 -9.53 5.31 3.19
C GLU A 55 -9.98 6.31 4.26
N ASP A 56 -9.14 6.62 5.25
CA ASP A 56 -9.43 7.63 6.27
C ASP A 56 -9.74 9.00 5.64
N HIS A 57 -8.98 9.41 4.62
CA HIS A 57 -9.25 10.65 3.89
C HIS A 57 -10.55 10.64 3.09
N ILE A 58 -10.97 9.48 2.57
CA ILE A 58 -12.28 9.34 1.92
C ILE A 58 -13.39 9.51 2.98
N ASN A 59 -13.26 8.80 4.11
CA ASN A 59 -14.24 8.84 5.19
C ASN A 59 -14.38 10.25 5.77
N GLU A 60 -13.27 10.96 5.98
CA GLU A 60 -13.26 12.38 6.36
C GLU A 60 -14.01 13.24 5.33
N ALA A 61 -13.72 13.06 4.04
CA ALA A 61 -14.33 13.85 2.98
C ALA A 61 -15.84 13.61 2.86
N LEU A 62 -16.28 12.34 3.01
CA LEU A 62 -17.69 11.96 2.99
C LEU A 62 -18.43 12.45 4.23
N LEU A 63 -17.81 12.40 5.41
CA LEU A 63 -18.41 12.92 6.64
C LEU A 63 -18.69 14.42 6.53
N ARG A 64 -17.72 15.20 6.03
CA ARG A 64 -17.94 16.64 5.77
C ARG A 64 -19.08 16.88 4.79
N LEU A 65 -19.16 16.05 3.74
CA LEU A 65 -20.22 16.15 2.74
C LEU A 65 -21.61 15.82 3.33
N ASP A 66 -21.70 14.82 4.20
CA ASP A 66 -22.94 14.48 4.93
C ASP A 66 -23.38 15.64 5.83
N LEU A 67 -22.45 16.25 6.58
CA LEU A 67 -22.74 17.40 7.43
C LEU A 67 -23.29 18.59 6.61
N LEU A 68 -22.63 18.94 5.50
CA LEU A 68 -23.10 20.00 4.59
C LEU A 68 -24.47 19.66 3.99
N GLY A 69 -24.69 18.39 3.60
CA GLY A 69 -25.97 17.94 3.07
C GLY A 69 -27.11 18.12 4.07
N ARG A 70 -26.88 17.76 5.34
CA ARG A 70 -27.87 17.96 6.42
C ARG A 70 -28.14 19.43 6.70
N GLU A 71 -27.15 20.31 6.54
CA GLU A 71 -27.36 21.75 6.68
C GLU A 71 -28.19 22.34 5.55
N LEU A 72 -27.96 21.89 4.32
CA LEU A 72 -28.79 22.27 3.16
C LEU A 72 -30.22 21.77 3.29
N ASP A 73 -30.43 20.57 3.83
CA ASP A 73 -31.77 20.02 4.07
C ASP A 73 -32.57 20.84 5.11
N ARG A 74 -31.90 21.64 5.96
CA ARG A 74 -32.53 22.55 6.93
C ARG A 74 -32.87 23.92 6.35
N GLY A 75 -32.33 24.27 5.19
CA GLY A 75 -32.54 25.56 4.56
C GLY A 75 -31.54 25.81 3.44
N GLU A 76 -32.07 26.15 2.27
CA GLU A 76 -31.27 26.36 1.07
C GLU A 76 -30.50 27.69 1.16
N ARG A 77 -29.19 27.60 1.00
CA ARG A 77 -28.23 28.70 1.11
C ARG A 77 -27.22 28.58 -0.04
N PRO A 78 -27.17 29.54 -0.99
CA PRO A 78 -26.33 29.42 -2.18
C PRO A 78 -24.86 29.12 -1.87
N GLU A 79 -24.31 29.76 -0.83
CA GLU A 79 -22.95 29.55 -0.37
C GLU A 79 -22.69 28.10 0.11
N LEU A 80 -23.66 27.48 0.79
CA LEU A 80 -23.56 26.09 1.22
C LEU A 80 -23.71 25.12 0.05
N VAL A 81 -24.47 25.48 -0.99
CA VAL A 81 -24.57 24.66 -2.22
C VAL A 81 -23.22 24.64 -2.95
N GLU A 82 -22.55 25.79 -3.03
CA GLU A 82 -21.20 25.88 -3.59
C GLU A 82 -20.19 25.06 -2.77
N GLU A 83 -20.23 25.19 -1.44
CA GLU A 83 -19.35 24.43 -0.54
C GLU A 83 -19.60 22.91 -0.63
N PHE A 84 -20.86 22.49 -0.64
CA PHE A 84 -21.25 21.09 -0.84
C PHE A 84 -20.73 20.55 -2.16
N ASN A 85 -20.90 21.29 -3.26
CA ASN A 85 -20.42 20.88 -4.57
C ASN A 85 -18.88 20.86 -4.67
N ALA A 86 -18.19 21.74 -3.95
CA ALA A 86 -16.73 21.72 -3.84
C ALA A 86 -16.26 20.51 -3.05
N GLN A 87 -16.87 20.24 -1.90
CA GLN A 87 -16.55 19.09 -1.06
C GLN A 87 -16.86 17.76 -1.77
N ARG A 88 -17.90 17.72 -2.61
CA ARG A 88 -18.19 16.58 -3.48
C ARG A 88 -17.01 16.25 -4.40
N LYS A 89 -16.40 17.26 -5.02
CA LYS A 89 -15.20 17.06 -5.87
C LYS A 89 -13.99 16.56 -5.08
N VAL A 90 -13.87 16.97 -3.81
CA VAL A 90 -12.84 16.44 -2.91
C VAL A 90 -13.07 14.95 -2.67
N ALA A 91 -14.28 14.54 -2.32
CA ALA A 91 -14.61 13.13 -2.13
C ALA A 91 -14.37 12.30 -3.40
N GLU A 92 -14.75 12.82 -4.58
CA GLU A 92 -14.48 12.16 -5.87
C GLU A 92 -12.99 11.95 -6.10
N ARG A 93 -12.17 12.97 -5.81
CA ARG A 93 -10.72 12.88 -5.93
C ARG A 93 -10.14 11.84 -4.97
N ARG A 94 -10.57 11.81 -3.71
CA ARG A 94 -10.07 10.82 -2.73
C ARG A 94 -10.39 9.38 -3.14
N VAL A 95 -11.60 9.12 -3.63
CA VAL A 95 -11.97 7.79 -4.15
C VAL A 95 -11.13 7.41 -5.38
N TRP A 96 -10.85 8.37 -6.26
CA TRP A 96 -9.98 8.15 -7.41
C TRP A 96 -8.52 7.87 -6.99
N GLU A 97 -7.98 8.61 -6.01
CA GLU A 97 -6.63 8.39 -5.47
C GLU A 97 -6.47 6.97 -4.90
N LEU A 98 -7.43 6.51 -4.10
CA LEU A 98 -7.43 5.13 -3.59
C LEU A 98 -7.47 4.10 -4.74
N ARG A 99 -8.27 4.35 -5.78
CA ARG A 99 -8.30 3.47 -6.96
C ARG A 99 -6.92 3.37 -7.62
N VAL A 100 -6.28 4.51 -7.87
CA VAL A 100 -4.94 4.56 -8.50
C VAL A 100 -3.91 3.81 -7.65
N GLN A 101 -3.92 4.03 -6.33
CA GLN A 101 -3.00 3.33 -5.42
C GLN A 101 -3.22 1.81 -5.46
N ARG A 102 -4.47 1.35 -5.42
CA ARG A 102 -4.82 -0.07 -5.53
C ARG A 102 -4.33 -0.67 -6.86
N GLU A 103 -4.52 0.04 -7.96
CA GLU A 103 -4.06 -0.40 -9.29
C GLU A 103 -2.55 -0.47 -9.39
N ALA A 104 -1.83 0.49 -8.80
CA ALA A 104 -0.37 0.47 -8.71
C ALA A 104 0.18 -0.75 -7.95
N LEU A 105 -0.60 -1.25 -6.97
CA LEU A 105 -0.31 -2.48 -6.24
C LEU A 105 -0.79 -3.76 -6.96
N GLY A 106 -1.32 -3.64 -8.17
CA GLY A 106 -1.83 -4.76 -8.95
C GLY A 106 -3.24 -5.22 -8.55
N ILE A 107 -3.93 -4.50 -7.66
CA ILE A 107 -5.32 -4.78 -7.28
C ILE A 107 -6.25 -4.22 -8.37
N ARG A 108 -6.82 -5.12 -9.16
CA ARG A 108 -7.72 -4.80 -10.29
C ARG A 108 -9.18 -4.96 -9.91
N ARG A 109 -10.09 -4.53 -10.80
CA ARG A 109 -11.56 -4.61 -10.63
C ARG A 109 -12.03 -3.85 -9.40
N ASN A 110 -11.85 -2.53 -9.47
CA ASN A 110 -12.15 -1.58 -8.39
C ASN A 110 -13.58 -1.01 -8.49
N GLU A 111 -14.49 -1.68 -9.18
CA GLU A 111 -15.88 -1.23 -9.37
C GLU A 111 -16.63 -1.17 -8.03
N MET A 112 -16.22 -1.99 -7.06
CA MET A 112 -16.78 -2.00 -5.70
C MET A 112 -16.57 -0.67 -4.95
N LEU A 113 -15.55 0.12 -5.30
CA LEU A 113 -15.29 1.39 -4.60
C LEU A 113 -16.48 2.35 -4.69
N ALA A 114 -17.22 2.34 -5.80
CA ALA A 114 -18.42 3.18 -5.96
C ALA A 114 -19.57 2.74 -5.03
N LYS A 115 -19.60 1.46 -4.63
CA LYS A 115 -20.59 0.93 -3.69
C LYS A 115 -20.19 1.18 -2.23
N LEU A 116 -18.89 1.08 -1.93
CA LEU A 116 -18.36 1.33 -0.58
C LEU A 116 -18.37 2.82 -0.21
N TYR A 117 -18.13 3.69 -1.20
CA TYR A 117 -18.01 5.13 -1.00
C TYR A 117 -19.03 5.87 -1.88
N PRO A 118 -20.34 5.77 -1.58
CA PRO A 118 -21.36 6.44 -2.36
C PRO A 118 -21.26 7.96 -2.19
N ILE A 119 -21.00 8.66 -3.30
CA ILE A 119 -20.96 10.13 -3.32
C ILE A 119 -22.33 10.65 -3.77
N PRO A 120 -23.02 11.48 -2.96
CA PRO A 120 -24.34 12.02 -3.31
C PRO A 120 -24.30 12.84 -4.61
N PRO A 121 -25.44 13.00 -5.30
CA PRO A 121 -25.52 13.84 -6.51
C PRO A 121 -25.22 15.30 -6.19
N ARG A 122 -24.93 16.09 -7.24
CA ARG A 122 -24.81 17.54 -7.10
C ARG A 122 -26.13 18.13 -6.63
N ARG A 123 -26.02 19.15 -5.79
CA ARG A 123 -27.13 19.98 -5.32
C ARG A 123 -27.12 21.29 -6.10
#